data_AF-A0A969G5H9-F1
#
_entry.id   AF-A0A969G5H9-F1
#
_cell.length_a   1.000
_cell.length_b   1.000
_cell.length_c   1.000
_cell.angle_alpha   90.00
_cell.angle_beta   90.00
_cell.angle_gamma   90.00
#
_symmetry.space_group_name_H-M   'P 1'
#
loop_
_entity.id
_entity.type
_entity.pdbx_description
1 polymer ?
#
loop_
_entity_poly.entity_id
_entity_poly.type
_entity_poly.pdbx_seq_one_letter_code
_entity_poly.pdbx_strand_id
1 'polypeptide(L)' 'MIAIYPGSFDPITLGHLDIIQRGDRLFEKVIV' A
#
# COMPACT_ATOMS: atom_id res chain seq x y z
N MET A 1 12.08 1.92 8.19
CA MET A 1 11.94 0.70 7.34
C MET A 1 11.05 1.01 6.16
N ILE A 2 11.39 0.52 4.95
CA ILE A 2 10.62 0.75 3.71
C ILE A 2 9.84 -0.52 3.35
N ALA A 3 8.56 -0.38 2.99
CA ALA A 3 7.71 -1.46 2.51
C ALA A 3 7.40 -1.31 1.01
N ILE A 4 7.20 -2.45 0.33
CA ILE A 4 6.82 -2.52 -1.08
C ILE A 4 5.53 -3.32 -1.19
N TYR A 5 4.53 -2.78 -1.87
CA TYR A 5 3.23 -3.40 -2.12
C TYR A 5 2.99 -3.50 -3.63
N PRO A 6 3.56 -4.51 -4.31
CA PRO A 6 3.50 -4.61 -5.76
C PRO A 6 2.14 -5.16 -6.24
N GLY A 7 1.66 -4.66 -7.37
CA GLY A 7 0.44 -5.16 -8.01
C GLY A 7 0.11 -4.42 -9.30
N SER A 8 -0.73 -5.01 -10.15
CA SER A 8 -1.22 -4.33 -11.37
C SER A 8 -2.12 -3.14 -11.05
N PHE A 9 -2.84 -3.19 -9.92
CA PHE A 9 -3.78 -2.17 -9.45
C PHE A 9 -4.73 -1.62 -10.53
N ASP A 10 -5.12 -2.47 -11.47
CA ASP A 10 -5.99 -2.13 -12.60
C ASP A 10 -7.26 -2.99 -12.54
N PRO A 11 -8.38 -2.50 -11.95
CA PRO A 11 -8.51 -1.21 -11.28
C PRO A 11 -8.06 -1.25 -9.81
N ILE A 12 -7.73 -0.08 -9.27
CA ILE A 12 -7.50 0.06 -7.83
C ILE A 12 -8.85 -0.03 -7.09
N THR A 13 -8.86 -0.68 -5.94
CA THR A 13 -10.07 -0.89 -5.13
C THR A 13 -9.95 -0.22 -3.76
N LEU A 14 -11.08 -0.05 -3.06
CA LEU A 14 -11.07 0.42 -1.67
C LEU A 14 -10.27 -0.50 -0.73
N GLY A 15 -10.19 -1.80 -1.04
CA GLY A 15 -9.35 -2.74 -0.30
C GLY A 15 -7.85 -2.46 -0.47
N HIS A 16 -7.41 -2.08 -1.67
CA HIS A 16 -6.01 -1.67 -1.88
C HIS A 16 -5.67 -0.43 -1.07
N LEU A 17 -6.58 0.56 -1.04
CA LEU A 17 -6.40 1.78 -0.25
C LEU A 17 -6.33 1.50 1.25
N ASP A 18 -7.16 0.60 1.77
CA ASP A 18 -7.11 0.18 3.17
C ASP A 18 -5.76 -0.47 3.53
N ILE A 19 -5.22 -1.32 2.65
CA ILE A 19 -3.88 -1.91 2.86
C ILE A 19 -2.79 -0.83 2.87
N ILE A 20 -2.84 0.12 1.93
CA ILE A 20 -1.87 1.22 1.85
C ILE A 20 -1.93 2.08 3.12
N GLN A 21 -3.13 2.43 3.60
CA GLN A 21 -3.32 3.22 4.83
C GLN A 21 -2.81 2.50 6.08
N ARG A 22 -2.96 1.17 6.15
CA ARG A 22 -2.41 0.38 7.26
C ARG A 22 -0.88 0.31 7.18
N GLY A 23 -0.34 0.14 5.97
CA GLY A 23 1.10 0.13 5.74
C GLY A 23 1.77 1.45 6.11
N ASP A 24 1.14 2.58 5.78
CA ASP A 24 1.64 3.92 6.11
C ASP A 24 1.80 4.16 7.62
N ARG A 25 0.97 3.51 8.47
CA ARG A 25 1.09 3.59 9.94
C ARG A 25 2.19 2.70 10.52
N LEU A 26 2.70 1.75 9.75
CA LEU A 26 3.65 0.74 10.21
C LEU A 26 5.07 0.98 9.66
N PHE A 27 5.18 1.66 8.52
CA PHE A 27 6.44 1.91 7.82
C PHE A 27 6.64 3.40 7.57
N GLU A 28 7.90 3.83 7.57
CA GLU A 28 8.24 5.23 7.26
C GLU A 28 7.93 5.59 5.80
N LYS A 29 7.89 4.58 4.92
CA LYS A 29 7.58 4.73 3.50
C LYS A 29 7.01 3.44 2.93
N VAL A 30 5.93 3.56 2.17
CA VAL A 30 5.34 2.49 1.36
C VAL A 30 5.50 2.84 -0.12
N ILE A 31 6.01 1.90 -0.91
CA ILE A 31 6.09 1.99 -2.37
C ILE A 31 5.06 1.01 -2.93
N VAL A 32 4.15 1.51 -3.77
CA VAL A 32 3.03 0.75 -4.35
C VAL A 32 3.30 0.55 -5.84
#